data_AF-A0A0C4YDD0-F1
#
_entry.id   AF-A0A0C4YDD0-F1
#
_cell.length_a   1.000
_cell.length_b   1.000
_cell.length_c   1.000
_cell.angle_alpha   90.00
_cell.angle_beta   90.00
_cell.angle_gamma   90.00
#
_symmetry.space_group_name_H-M   'P 1'
#
loop_
_entity.id
_entity.type
_entity.pdbx_description
1 polymer ?
#
loop_
_entity_poly.entity_id
_entity_poly.type
_entity_poly.pdbx_seq_one_letter_code
_entity_poly.pdbx_strand_id
1 'polypeptide(L)'
;MDRESMPAKSDGDGSVLFADISSSTKLYEKAGNAAAFGAIGQCIALMKSCSSAQQGRVVKTIGDEVMAVFPSAENAMQAALDMQMAIAALPPVSGIPMSIHIGFHHGPLLHDASGDVFGDTVNLAARLTKLASQGQIITSKDAVAHLPASLRQAMRYLYPIQVRGKDVPVELFEAIWQQNADMTILADVSQRAIRPALLTLRYREMEVRMNGASPPVTIGRDAAMTIVVADPQTSRFHAMIEFRAGKYMLIDRSANGTHVAIDGDDEIILRRDEVALRGHGWITFGQSMAGAGERVEFFPA
;
A
#
# COMPACT_ATOMS: atom_id res chain seq x y z
N MET A 1 -31.79 -26.60 -1.42
CA MET A 1 -31.96 -25.86 -0.15
C MET A 1 -31.66 -24.42 -0.45
N ASP A 2 -32.73 -23.68 -0.69
CA ASP A 2 -32.72 -22.30 -1.11
C ASP A 2 -32.11 -21.42 -0.02
N ARG A 3 -31.14 -20.58 -0.39
CA ARG A 3 -30.68 -19.48 0.47
C ARG A 3 -31.74 -18.39 0.39
N GLU A 4 -32.74 -18.45 1.26
CA GLU A 4 -33.63 -17.32 1.52
C GLU A 4 -32.77 -16.09 1.83
N SER A 5 -32.88 -15.08 0.97
CA SER A 5 -32.26 -13.78 1.13
C SER A 5 -32.89 -13.07 2.32
N MET A 6 -32.30 -13.23 3.50
CA MET A 6 -32.65 -12.43 4.67
C MET A 6 -32.27 -10.96 4.43
N PRO A 7 -33.13 -9.99 4.80
CA PRO A 7 -32.88 -8.58 4.50
C PRO A 7 -31.72 -8.05 5.33
N ALA A 8 -30.67 -7.56 4.67
CA ALA A 8 -29.62 -6.77 5.30
C ALA A 8 -30.24 -5.49 5.89
N LYS A 9 -29.91 -5.16 7.14
CA LYS A 9 -30.29 -3.87 7.73
C LYS A 9 -29.17 -2.86 7.47
N SER A 10 -29.54 -1.67 6.97
CA SER A 10 -28.64 -0.53 6.89
C SER A 10 -28.65 0.19 8.23
N ASP A 11 -27.56 0.07 9.01
CA ASP A 11 -27.46 0.63 10.36
C ASP A 11 -26.65 1.95 10.42
N GLY A 12 -26.56 2.65 9.28
CA GLY A 12 -25.83 3.92 9.15
C GLY A 12 -24.45 3.76 8.53
N ASP A 13 -23.70 4.86 8.53
CA ASP A 13 -22.35 4.90 7.98
C ASP A 13 -21.32 4.46 9.02
N GLY A 14 -20.25 3.83 8.54
CA GLY A 14 -19.13 3.41 9.36
C GLY A 14 -17.91 3.12 8.51
N SER A 15 -16.81 2.76 9.17
CA SER A 15 -15.56 2.45 8.48
C SER A 15 -15.21 0.98 8.55
N VAL A 16 -14.78 0.43 7.42
CA VAL A 16 -14.23 -0.93 7.33
C VAL A 16 -12.74 -0.80 7.09
N LEU A 17 -11.96 -1.51 7.89
CA LEU A 17 -10.50 -1.57 7.80
C LEU A 17 -10.07 -3.03 7.66
N PHE A 18 -9.11 -3.25 6.77
CA PHE A 18 -8.39 -4.50 6.63
C PHE A 18 -6.89 -4.22 6.85
N ALA A 19 -6.25 -5.01 7.70
CA ALA A 19 -4.82 -4.95 7.98
C ALA A 19 -4.21 -6.33 7.76
N ASP A 20 -3.18 -6.41 6.90
CA ASP A 20 -2.56 -7.67 6.49
C ASP A 20 -1.04 -7.62 6.71
N ILE A 21 -0.46 -8.77 7.09
CA ILE A 21 0.98 -8.91 7.33
C ILE A 21 1.70 -8.98 5.99
N SER A 22 2.66 -8.09 5.81
CA SER A 22 3.39 -8.01 4.54
C SER A 22 4.44 -9.10 4.43
N SER A 23 4.52 -9.76 3.27
CA SER A 23 5.55 -10.77 2.97
C SER A 23 5.61 -11.95 3.97
N SER A 24 4.49 -12.39 4.55
CA SER A 24 4.46 -13.49 5.52
C SER A 24 5.06 -14.80 4.98
N THR A 25 4.96 -15.07 3.68
CA THR A 25 5.61 -16.23 3.03
C THR A 25 7.14 -16.21 3.19
N LYS A 26 7.80 -15.06 3.00
CA LYS A 26 9.25 -14.92 3.17
C LYS A 26 9.67 -15.16 4.63
N LEU A 27 8.79 -14.81 5.57
CA LEU A 27 9.01 -15.07 6.99
C LEU A 27 9.00 -16.57 7.27
N TYR A 28 8.05 -17.33 6.72
CA TYR A 28 8.03 -18.79 6.83
C TYR A 28 9.30 -19.43 6.25
N GLU A 29 9.76 -18.96 5.09
CA GLU A 29 10.95 -19.50 4.43
C GLU A 29 12.24 -19.27 5.24
N LYS A 30 12.44 -18.08 5.82
CA LYS A 30 13.69 -17.75 6.54
C LYS A 30 13.67 -18.09 8.02
N ALA A 31 12.54 -17.89 8.71
CA ALA A 31 12.44 -18.09 10.15
C ALA A 31 11.98 -19.50 10.54
N GLY A 32 11.41 -20.25 9.59
CA GLY A 32 10.80 -21.55 9.84
C GLY A 32 9.42 -21.44 10.48
N ASN A 33 8.66 -22.54 10.40
CA ASN A 33 7.22 -22.55 10.69
C ASN A 33 6.87 -22.11 12.12
N ALA A 34 7.61 -22.58 13.13
CA ALA A 34 7.28 -22.29 14.52
C ALA A 34 7.49 -20.82 14.89
N ALA A 35 8.63 -20.24 14.51
CA ALA A 35 8.94 -18.84 14.79
C ALA A 35 8.02 -17.89 14.01
N ALA A 36 7.78 -18.18 12.72
CA ALA A 36 6.86 -17.41 11.90
C ALA A 36 5.43 -17.45 12.46
N PHE A 37 4.93 -18.61 12.87
CA PHE A 37 3.59 -18.75 13.45
C PHE A 37 3.43 -17.93 14.74
N GLY A 38 4.42 -17.95 15.64
CA GLY A 38 4.40 -17.14 16.85
C GLY A 38 4.39 -15.64 16.57
N ALA A 39 5.24 -15.19 15.64
CA ALA A 39 5.33 -13.78 15.25
C ALA A 39 4.05 -13.26 14.58
N ILE A 40 3.47 -14.06 13.69
CA ILE A 40 2.19 -13.75 13.03
C ILE A 40 1.08 -13.67 14.07
N GLY A 41 1.01 -14.63 15.00
CA GLY A 41 0.03 -14.62 16.08
C GLY A 41 0.13 -13.36 16.95
N GLN A 42 1.36 -12.92 17.28
CA GLN A 42 1.59 -11.68 18.02
C GLN A 42 1.14 -10.44 17.24
N CYS A 43 1.42 -10.36 15.95
CA CYS A 43 0.98 -9.26 15.10
C CYS A 43 -0.55 -9.19 15.03
N ILE A 44 -1.22 -10.33 14.82
CA ILE A 44 -2.68 -10.41 14.81
C ILE A 44 -3.25 -9.95 16.16
N ALA A 45 -2.67 -10.37 17.28
CA ALA A 45 -3.11 -9.94 18.60
C ALA A 45 -2.99 -8.42 18.80
N LEU A 46 -1.88 -7.81 18.35
CA LEU A 46 -1.70 -6.35 18.37
C LEU A 46 -2.74 -5.64 17.50
N MET A 47 -2.95 -6.10 16.26
CA MET A 47 -3.96 -5.51 15.36
C MET A 47 -5.36 -5.54 15.98
N LYS A 48 -5.73 -6.65 16.63
CA LYS A 48 -7.01 -6.77 17.35
C LYS A 48 -7.07 -5.82 18.54
N SER A 49 -5.98 -5.69 19.31
CA SER A 49 -5.93 -4.81 20.47
C SER A 49 -6.03 -3.33 20.10
N CYS A 50 -5.28 -2.90 19.07
CA CYS A 50 -5.36 -1.53 18.54
C CYS A 50 -6.75 -1.22 17.98
N SER A 51 -7.39 -2.19 17.31
CA SER A 51 -8.77 -2.03 16.84
C SER A 51 -9.71 -1.73 18.00
N SER A 52 -9.70 -2.58 19.04
CA SER A 52 -10.59 -2.42 20.21
C SER A 52 -10.32 -1.12 20.99
N ALA A 53 -9.07 -0.69 21.10
CA ALA A 53 -8.69 0.55 21.77
C ALA A 53 -9.32 1.79 21.11
N GLN A 54 -9.53 1.73 19.80
CA GLN A 54 -10.14 2.79 19.00
C GLN A 54 -11.62 2.53 18.68
N GLN A 55 -12.33 1.83 19.58
CA GLN A 55 -13.76 1.50 19.46
C GLN A 55 -14.10 0.62 18.25
N GLY A 56 -13.11 -0.04 17.66
CA GLY A 56 -13.29 -0.98 16.57
C GLY A 56 -13.78 -2.33 17.06
N ARG A 57 -14.64 -2.96 16.27
CA ARG A 57 -15.03 -4.36 16.44
C ARG A 57 -14.36 -5.20 15.38
N VAL A 58 -13.52 -6.13 15.82
CA VAL A 58 -12.94 -7.16 14.95
C VAL A 58 -14.06 -8.08 14.48
N VAL A 59 -14.31 -8.11 13.17
CA VAL A 59 -15.35 -8.96 12.57
C VAL A 59 -14.80 -10.37 12.40
N LYS A 60 -13.63 -10.50 11.76
CA LYS A 60 -12.98 -11.79 11.50
C LYS A 60 -11.51 -11.63 11.16
N THR A 61 -10.82 -12.76 11.17
CA THR A 61 -9.46 -12.93 10.65
C THR A 61 -9.48 -13.88 9.46
N ILE A 62 -8.77 -13.54 8.39
CA ILE A 62 -8.69 -14.31 7.14
C ILE A 62 -7.21 -14.61 6.88
N GLY A 63 -6.74 -15.75 7.39
CA GLY A 63 -5.29 -16.02 7.42
C GLY A 63 -4.58 -15.07 8.40
N ASP A 64 -3.65 -14.28 7.88
CA ASP A 64 -2.89 -13.22 8.55
C ASP A 64 -3.55 -11.83 8.47
N GLU A 65 -4.66 -11.70 7.74
CA GLU A 65 -5.42 -10.46 7.61
C GLU A 65 -6.48 -10.30 8.72
N VAL A 66 -6.60 -9.10 9.29
CA VAL A 66 -7.65 -8.71 10.25
C VAL A 66 -8.65 -7.78 9.58
N MET A 67 -9.94 -8.12 9.65
CA MET A 67 -11.05 -7.25 9.27
C MET A 67 -11.72 -6.67 10.52
N ALA A 68 -11.81 -5.35 10.59
CA ALA A 68 -12.48 -4.63 11.67
C ALA A 68 -13.41 -3.55 11.14
N VAL A 69 -14.46 -3.24 11.91
CA VAL A 69 -15.36 -2.13 11.66
C VAL A 69 -15.31 -1.10 12.78
N PHE A 70 -15.47 0.16 12.41
CA PHE A 70 -15.34 1.31 13.28
C PHE A 70 -16.53 2.26 13.09
N PRO A 71 -16.93 3.00 14.15
CA PRO A 71 -18.05 3.92 14.05
C PRO A 71 -17.74 5.17 13.23
N SER A 72 -16.47 5.50 12.98
CA SER A 72 -16.07 6.66 12.18
C SER A 72 -14.76 6.42 11.40
N ALA A 73 -14.51 7.28 10.42
CA ALA A 73 -13.24 7.32 9.69
C ALA A 73 -12.07 7.69 10.60
N GLU A 74 -12.28 8.57 11.58
CA GLU A 74 -11.26 8.96 12.56
C GLU A 74 -10.82 7.76 13.41
N ASN A 75 -11.77 6.98 13.93
CA ASN A 75 -11.47 5.79 14.71
C ASN A 75 -10.68 4.75 13.91
N ALA A 76 -11.07 4.49 12.66
CA ALA A 76 -10.33 3.58 11.78
C ALA A 76 -8.92 4.09 11.48
N MET A 77 -8.78 5.39 11.21
CA MET A 77 -7.50 6.02 10.94
C MET A 77 -6.56 5.95 12.15
N GLN A 78 -7.06 6.25 13.35
CA GLN A 78 -6.27 6.17 14.58
C GLN A 78 -5.86 4.73 14.88
N ALA A 79 -6.75 3.75 14.66
CA ALA A 79 -6.41 2.34 14.80
C ALA A 79 -5.30 1.94 13.83
N ALA A 80 -5.37 2.40 12.58
CA ALA A 80 -4.35 2.12 11.58
C ALA A 80 -2.98 2.68 11.97
N LEU A 81 -2.93 3.91 12.50
CA LEU A 81 -1.71 4.53 13.03
C LEU A 81 -1.13 3.72 14.19
N ASP A 82 -1.97 3.38 15.18
CA ASP A 82 -1.56 2.63 16.36
C ASP A 82 -1.01 1.24 15.98
N MET A 83 -1.66 0.56 15.01
CA MET A 83 -1.19 -0.73 14.48
C MET A 83 0.19 -0.61 13.83
N GLN A 84 0.37 0.38 12.95
CA GLN A 84 1.64 0.60 12.26
C GLN A 84 2.78 0.88 13.25
N MET A 85 2.54 1.75 14.23
CA MET A 85 3.51 2.07 15.28
C MET A 85 3.85 0.85 16.15
N ALA A 86 2.84 0.11 16.61
CA ALA A 86 3.03 -1.05 17.48
C ALA A 86 3.79 -2.18 16.78
N ILE A 87 3.48 -2.45 15.51
CA ILE A 87 4.15 -3.51 14.75
C ILE A 87 5.56 -3.11 14.35
N ALA A 88 5.80 -1.85 13.99
CA ALA A 88 7.15 -1.36 13.71
C ALA A 88 8.08 -1.40 14.95
N ALA A 89 7.51 -1.38 16.16
CA ALA A 89 8.26 -1.52 17.41
C ALA A 89 8.58 -2.98 17.79
N LEU A 90 8.05 -3.98 17.06
CA LEU A 90 8.36 -5.38 17.34
C LEU A 90 9.82 -5.70 16.97
N PRO A 91 10.48 -6.59 17.74
CA PRO A 91 11.80 -7.06 17.35
C PRO A 91 11.72 -7.83 16.03
N PRO A 92 12.76 -7.73 15.18
CA PRO A 92 12.82 -8.51 13.95
C PRO A 92 12.92 -10.00 14.26
N VAL A 93 12.29 -10.82 13.42
CA VAL A 93 12.25 -12.27 13.56
C VAL A 93 13.22 -12.85 12.54
N SER A 94 14.29 -13.49 13.03
CA SER A 94 15.40 -13.97 12.18
C SER A 94 15.98 -12.86 11.28
N GLY A 95 16.06 -11.63 11.80
CA GLY A 95 16.56 -10.46 11.07
C GLY A 95 15.56 -9.83 10.09
N ILE A 96 14.32 -10.35 9.99
CA ILE A 96 13.26 -9.76 9.19
C ILE A 96 12.38 -8.86 10.07
N PRO A 97 12.26 -7.56 9.78
CA PRO A 97 11.32 -6.70 10.50
C PRO A 97 9.88 -7.07 10.17
N MET A 98 9.02 -7.08 11.18
CA MET A 98 7.58 -7.25 10.98
C MET A 98 6.98 -5.98 10.38
N SER A 99 5.97 -6.16 9.53
CA SER A 99 5.34 -5.05 8.85
C SER A 99 3.95 -5.45 8.36
N ILE A 100 3.08 -4.46 8.28
CA ILE A 100 1.71 -4.63 7.81
C ILE A 100 1.37 -3.57 6.78
N HIS A 101 0.38 -3.85 5.95
CA HIS A 101 -0.22 -2.86 5.07
C HIS A 101 -1.72 -2.78 5.37
N ILE A 102 -2.25 -1.57 5.34
CA ILE A 102 -3.62 -1.29 5.80
C ILE A 102 -4.37 -0.58 4.70
N GLY A 103 -5.63 -0.98 4.51
CA GLY A 103 -6.61 -0.27 3.71
C GLY A 103 -7.90 -0.06 4.48
N PHE A 104 -8.48 1.13 4.40
CA PHE A 104 -9.79 1.39 4.99
C PHE A 104 -10.65 2.30 4.13
N HIS A 105 -11.96 2.21 4.30
CA HIS A 105 -12.93 3.09 3.64
C HIS A 105 -14.09 3.41 4.59
N HIS A 106 -14.75 4.54 4.38
CA HIS A 106 -15.92 5.00 5.14
C HIS A 106 -17.12 5.11 4.23
N GLY A 107 -18.26 4.56 4.65
CA GLY A 107 -19.50 4.60 3.92
C GLY A 107 -20.58 3.72 4.55
N PRO A 108 -21.69 3.46 3.83
CA PRO A 108 -22.81 2.69 4.37
C PRO A 108 -22.40 1.27 4.75
N LEU A 109 -22.84 0.81 5.91
CA LEU A 109 -22.63 -0.57 6.36
C LEU A 109 -23.91 -1.39 6.27
N LEU A 110 -23.78 -2.60 5.71
CA LEU A 110 -24.86 -3.59 5.68
C LEU A 110 -24.49 -4.73 6.60
N HIS A 111 -25.34 -4.97 7.60
CA HIS A 111 -25.17 -6.04 8.57
C HIS A 111 -26.13 -7.19 8.27
N ASP A 112 -25.64 -8.42 8.44
CA ASP A 112 -26.52 -9.58 8.53
C ASP A 112 -26.92 -9.88 9.98
N ALA A 113 -27.80 -10.87 10.17
CA ALA A 113 -28.28 -11.26 11.50
C ALA A 113 -27.17 -11.83 12.42
N SER A 114 -26.02 -12.22 11.87
CA SER A 114 -24.86 -12.74 12.62
C SER A 114 -23.88 -11.65 13.05
N GLY A 115 -24.08 -10.41 12.58
CA GLY A 115 -23.19 -9.27 12.84
C GLY A 115 -22.01 -9.16 11.87
N ASP A 116 -22.01 -9.98 10.81
CA ASP A 116 -21.09 -9.88 9.67
C ASP A 116 -21.45 -8.66 8.82
N VAL A 117 -20.47 -8.12 8.10
CA VAL A 117 -20.61 -6.88 7.32
C VAL A 117 -20.33 -7.14 5.85
N PHE A 118 -21.17 -6.60 4.98
CA PHE A 118 -21.10 -6.77 3.53
C PHE A 118 -21.34 -5.46 2.78
N GLY A 119 -21.16 -5.50 1.46
CA GLY A 119 -21.47 -4.40 0.55
C GLY A 119 -20.24 -3.67 0.02
N ASP A 120 -20.50 -2.57 -0.67
CA ASP A 120 -19.47 -1.83 -1.40
C ASP A 120 -18.38 -1.26 -0.50
N THR A 121 -18.73 -0.88 0.74
CA THR A 121 -17.77 -0.36 1.71
C THR A 121 -16.70 -1.39 2.06
N VAL A 122 -17.12 -2.64 2.31
CA VAL A 122 -16.23 -3.78 2.60
C VAL A 122 -15.38 -4.11 1.37
N ASN A 123 -16.00 -4.18 0.20
CA ASN A 123 -15.33 -4.53 -1.05
C ASN A 123 -14.25 -3.50 -1.44
N LEU A 124 -14.54 -2.22 -1.24
CA LEU A 124 -13.56 -1.17 -1.50
C LEU A 124 -12.44 -1.21 -0.47
N ALA A 125 -12.73 -1.29 0.83
CA ALA A 125 -11.68 -1.39 1.86
C ALA A 125 -10.71 -2.56 1.60
N ALA A 126 -11.22 -3.76 1.33
CA ALA A 126 -10.40 -4.93 1.00
C ALA A 126 -9.56 -4.73 -0.28
N ARG A 127 -10.08 -3.99 -1.27
CA ARG A 127 -9.33 -3.63 -2.47
C ARG A 127 -8.21 -2.66 -2.15
N LEU A 128 -8.45 -1.66 -1.30
CA LEU A 128 -7.45 -0.68 -0.90
C LEU A 128 -6.29 -1.35 -0.15
N THR A 129 -6.57 -2.32 0.70
CA THR A 129 -5.52 -3.10 1.39
C THR A 129 -4.63 -3.83 0.40
N LYS A 130 -5.21 -4.50 -0.60
CA LYS A 130 -4.42 -5.17 -1.67
C LYS A 130 -3.58 -4.21 -2.52
N LEU A 131 -3.97 -2.94 -2.56
CA LEU A 131 -3.23 -1.87 -3.24
C LEU A 131 -2.23 -1.16 -2.32
N ALA A 132 -2.23 -1.43 -1.02
CA ALA A 132 -1.26 -0.89 -0.09
C ALA A 132 0.06 -1.66 -0.20
N SER A 133 1.17 -0.94 -0.10
CA SER A 133 2.51 -1.52 0.06
C SER A 133 2.84 -1.73 1.54
N GLN A 134 3.90 -2.49 1.79
CA GLN A 134 4.43 -2.73 3.13
C GLN A 134 4.55 -1.43 3.93
N GLY A 135 3.89 -1.34 5.08
CA GLY A 135 3.91 -0.16 5.95
C GLY A 135 3.07 1.03 5.46
N GLN A 136 2.24 0.87 4.42
CA GLN A 136 1.31 1.92 4.00
C GLN A 136 -0.04 1.80 4.70
N ILE A 137 -0.71 2.93 4.83
CA ILE A 137 -2.13 3.03 5.16
C ILE A 137 -2.81 3.75 3.99
N ILE A 138 -3.62 3.04 3.19
CA ILE A 138 -4.34 3.62 2.06
C ILE A 138 -5.82 3.78 2.38
N THR A 139 -6.39 4.89 1.97
CA THR A 139 -7.84 5.12 2.01
C THR A 139 -8.34 5.85 0.76
N SER A 140 -9.65 6.01 0.64
CA SER A 140 -10.32 6.76 -0.42
C SER A 140 -10.48 8.25 -0.05
N LYS A 141 -10.69 9.10 -1.04
CA LYS A 141 -11.14 10.48 -0.84
C LYS A 141 -12.37 10.64 0.05
N ASP A 142 -13.38 9.77 -0.09
CA ASP A 142 -14.61 9.85 0.70
C ASP A 142 -14.33 9.69 2.20
N ALA A 143 -13.52 8.70 2.56
CA ALA A 143 -13.06 8.52 3.93
C ALA A 143 -12.24 9.72 4.43
N VAL A 144 -11.35 10.29 3.60
CA VAL A 144 -10.60 11.50 3.94
C VAL A 144 -11.53 12.68 4.23
N ALA A 145 -12.63 12.83 3.49
CA ALA A 145 -13.61 13.89 3.72
C ALA A 145 -14.29 13.80 5.11
N HIS A 146 -14.34 12.59 5.70
CA HIS A 146 -14.88 12.33 7.04
C HIS A 146 -13.81 12.39 8.15
N LEU A 147 -12.56 12.73 7.82
CA LEU A 147 -11.51 12.91 8.82
C LEU A 147 -11.49 14.35 9.38
N PRO A 148 -11.15 14.52 10.68
CA PRO A 148 -10.88 15.83 11.24
C PRO A 148 -9.69 16.49 10.53
N ALA A 149 -9.65 17.83 10.56
CA ALA A 149 -8.63 18.61 9.85
C ALA A 149 -7.19 18.23 10.24
N SER A 150 -6.96 17.87 11.51
CA SER A 150 -5.66 17.41 12.02
C SER A 150 -5.15 16.16 11.30
N LEU A 151 -6.01 15.16 11.08
CA LEU A 151 -5.63 13.94 10.38
C LEU A 151 -5.56 14.13 8.86
N ARG A 152 -6.40 15.01 8.29
CA ARG A 152 -6.34 15.32 6.84
C ARG A 152 -5.00 15.89 6.40
N GLN A 153 -4.30 16.64 7.26
CA GLN A 153 -2.99 17.22 6.94
C GLN A 153 -1.90 16.17 6.74
N ALA A 154 -2.06 14.98 7.32
CA ALA A 154 -1.15 13.85 7.14
C ALA A 154 -1.48 13.01 5.89
N MET A 155 -2.52 13.36 5.13
CA MET A 155 -2.92 12.60 3.95
C MET A 155 -2.19 13.08 2.69
N ARG A 156 -1.59 12.13 1.98
CA ARG A 156 -0.94 12.35 0.68
C ARG A 156 -1.82 11.76 -0.42
N TYR A 157 -2.16 12.56 -1.43
CA TYR A 157 -2.81 12.04 -2.64
C TYR A 157 -1.90 11.05 -3.35
N LEU A 158 -2.46 9.92 -3.80
CA LEU A 158 -1.77 8.94 -4.62
C LEU A 158 -2.19 9.07 -6.09
N TYR A 159 -3.20 8.30 -6.50
CA TYR A 159 -3.71 8.23 -7.87
C TYR A 159 -5.15 7.71 -7.82
N PRO A 160 -5.94 7.86 -8.91
CA PRO A 160 -7.28 7.31 -8.97
C PRO A 160 -7.28 5.86 -9.44
N ILE A 161 -8.27 5.08 -9.01
CA ILE A 161 -8.51 3.71 -9.51
C ILE A 161 -9.92 3.55 -10.06
N GLN A 162 -10.06 2.78 -11.14
CA GLN A 162 -11.37 2.34 -11.59
C GLN A 162 -11.86 1.18 -10.72
N VAL A 163 -13.04 1.36 -10.11
CA VAL A 163 -13.72 0.30 -9.35
C VAL A 163 -14.89 -0.20 -10.17
N ARG A 164 -15.04 -1.53 -10.29
CA ARG A 164 -16.15 -2.13 -11.02
C ARG A 164 -17.47 -1.67 -10.41
N GLY A 165 -18.37 -1.12 -11.22
CA GLY A 165 -19.67 -0.63 -10.76
C GLY A 165 -19.68 0.82 -10.29
N LYS A 166 -18.54 1.52 -10.30
CA LYS A 166 -18.48 2.98 -10.12
C LYS A 166 -18.17 3.64 -11.46
N ASP A 167 -18.95 4.67 -11.82
CA ASP A 167 -18.73 5.45 -13.05
C ASP A 167 -17.54 6.41 -12.91
N VAL A 168 -17.37 6.98 -11.71
CA VAL A 168 -16.26 7.88 -11.40
C VAL A 168 -15.11 7.10 -10.74
N PRO A 169 -13.85 7.28 -11.19
CA PRO A 169 -12.68 6.71 -10.51
C PRO A 169 -12.61 7.11 -9.04
N VAL A 170 -12.19 6.18 -8.18
CA VAL A 170 -11.98 6.44 -6.75
C VAL A 170 -10.58 6.98 -6.56
N GLU A 171 -10.46 8.22 -6.08
CA GLU A 171 -9.20 8.84 -5.72
C GLU A 171 -8.64 8.25 -4.42
N LEU A 172 -7.36 7.86 -4.44
CA LEU A 172 -6.69 7.23 -3.30
C LEU A 172 -5.77 8.21 -2.56
N PHE A 173 -5.66 8.01 -1.26
CA PHE A 173 -4.80 8.76 -0.36
C PHE A 173 -4.05 7.82 0.56
N GLU A 174 -2.81 8.16 0.88
CA GLU A 174 -2.01 7.49 1.90
C GLU A 174 -1.93 8.35 3.14
N ALA A 175 -2.03 7.75 4.31
CA ALA A 175 -1.69 8.44 5.55
C ALA A 175 -0.20 8.32 5.88
N ILE A 176 0.45 9.47 6.03
CA ILE A 176 1.87 9.56 6.39
C ILE A 176 2.00 9.49 7.92
N TRP A 177 2.52 8.37 8.42
CA TRP A 177 2.66 8.10 9.85
C TRP A 177 4.13 8.00 10.30
N GLN A 178 5.05 7.74 9.38
CA GLN A 178 6.49 7.88 9.60
C GLN A 178 6.92 9.24 9.04
N GLN A 179 6.92 10.27 9.88
CA GLN A 179 7.76 11.43 9.60
C GLN A 179 9.18 11.02 9.95
N ASN A 180 10.13 11.12 9.00
CA ASN A 180 11.54 10.80 9.21
C ASN A 180 12.00 11.26 10.60
N ALA A 181 12.28 10.30 11.49
CA ALA A 181 12.94 10.52 12.77
C ALA A 181 14.46 10.81 12.59
N ASP A 182 14.88 11.22 11.39
CA ASP A 182 16.25 11.60 11.03
C ASP A 182 16.38 13.13 10.85
N MET A 183 15.73 13.94 11.70
CA MET A 183 16.02 15.37 11.85
C MET A 183 16.62 15.74 13.22
N THR A 184 17.13 14.75 13.95
CA THR A 184 17.94 14.98 15.16
C THR A 184 19.37 14.47 14.96
N ILE A 185 20.04 14.92 13.89
CA ILE A 185 21.50 14.87 13.83
C ILE A 185 21.97 16.32 13.83
N LEU A 186 22.50 16.71 14.99
CA LEU A 186 23.40 17.83 15.26
C LEU A 186 23.16 19.10 14.45
N ALA A 187 22.65 20.11 15.16
CA ALA A 187 23.22 21.44 15.01
C ALA A 187 24.76 21.30 14.99
N ASP A 188 25.37 21.80 13.91
CA ASP A 188 26.81 22.01 13.77
C ASP A 188 27.66 20.87 13.18
N VAL A 189 27.32 20.38 11.98
CA VAL A 189 28.34 20.21 10.90
C VAL A 189 27.75 20.63 9.55
N SER A 190 28.27 21.75 9.06
CA SER A 190 28.27 22.28 7.70
C SER A 190 27.87 21.33 6.53
N GLN A 191 26.91 21.83 5.73
CA GLN A 191 26.88 21.73 4.25
C GLN A 191 27.01 20.35 3.59
N ARG A 192 25.88 19.65 3.48
CA ARG A 192 25.24 19.24 2.20
C ARG A 192 24.02 18.42 2.57
N ALA A 193 22.86 19.07 2.67
CA ALA A 193 21.61 18.34 2.55
C ALA A 193 21.64 17.66 1.17
N ILE A 194 21.87 16.34 1.13
CA ILE A 194 21.67 15.54 -0.07
C ILE A 194 20.18 15.66 -0.35
N ARG A 195 19.79 16.66 -1.16
CA ARG A 195 18.49 16.63 -1.80
C ARG A 195 18.46 15.31 -2.57
N PRO A 196 17.45 14.44 -2.38
CA PRO A 196 17.32 13.26 -3.22
C PRO A 196 17.36 13.74 -4.67
N ALA A 197 18.29 13.20 -5.45
CA ALA A 197 18.44 13.59 -6.85
C ALA A 197 17.08 13.46 -7.55
N LEU A 198 16.76 14.40 -8.42
CA LEU A 198 15.55 14.31 -9.24
C LEU A 198 15.59 12.99 -9.99
N LEU A 199 14.56 12.15 -9.89
CA LEU A 199 14.49 10.93 -10.68
C LEU A 199 13.86 11.27 -12.03
N THR A 200 14.54 10.89 -13.09
CA THR A 200 14.02 10.98 -14.46
C THR A 200 13.66 9.58 -14.93
N LEU A 201 12.46 9.45 -15.49
CA LEU A 201 11.95 8.25 -16.13
C LEU A 201 11.76 8.53 -17.61
N ARG A 202 12.38 7.73 -18.46
CA ARG A 202 12.27 7.87 -19.92
C ARG A 202 11.59 6.65 -20.51
N TYR A 203 10.54 6.90 -21.28
CA TYR A 203 9.84 5.89 -22.07
C TYR A 203 9.62 6.42 -23.48
N ARG A 204 10.37 5.89 -24.45
CA ARG A 204 10.41 6.40 -25.84
C ARG A 204 10.76 7.91 -25.81
N GLU A 205 9.95 8.75 -26.44
CA GLU A 205 10.12 10.22 -26.47
C GLU A 205 9.58 10.93 -25.21
N MET A 206 8.92 10.20 -24.31
CA MET A 206 8.35 10.78 -23.10
C MET A 206 9.36 10.76 -21.96
N GLU A 207 9.46 11.88 -21.26
CA GLU A 207 10.27 12.03 -20.05
C GLU A 207 9.39 12.51 -18.89
N VAL A 208 9.42 11.79 -17.77
CA VAL A 208 8.72 12.13 -16.54
C VAL A 208 9.76 12.36 -15.47
N ARG A 209 9.72 13.54 -14.82
CA ARG A 209 10.62 13.90 -13.72
C ARG A 209 9.85 13.91 -12.42
N MET A 210 10.40 13.29 -11.39
CA MET A 210 9.79 13.25 -10.07
C MET A 210 10.81 13.57 -8.96
N ASN A 211 10.34 14.30 -7.96
CA ASN A 211 11.05 14.62 -6.73
C ASN A 211 10.22 14.16 -5.51
N GLY A 212 10.70 14.43 -4.30
CA GLY A 212 10.03 13.98 -3.08
C GLY A 212 8.64 14.56 -2.81
N ALA A 213 8.22 15.60 -3.54
CA ALA A 213 6.88 16.19 -3.46
C ALA A 213 5.98 15.80 -4.65
N SER A 214 6.52 15.06 -5.63
CA SER A 214 5.76 14.66 -6.82
C SER A 214 4.76 13.56 -6.48
N PRO A 215 3.58 13.52 -7.12
CA PRO A 215 2.68 12.39 -7.01
C PRO A 215 3.35 11.11 -7.57
N PRO A 216 2.87 9.92 -7.19
CA PRO A 216 3.36 8.67 -7.77
C PRO A 216 3.26 8.65 -9.30
N VAL A 217 4.31 8.17 -9.97
CA VAL A 217 4.29 7.91 -11.41
C VAL A 217 3.74 6.51 -11.62
N THR A 218 2.57 6.40 -12.25
CA THR A 218 1.92 5.11 -12.52
C THR A 218 2.30 4.58 -13.90
N ILE A 219 2.53 3.28 -14.01
CA ILE A 219 2.97 2.62 -15.24
C ILE A 219 2.03 1.45 -15.54
N GLY A 220 1.55 1.36 -16.77
CA GLY A 220 0.73 0.24 -17.19
C GLY A 220 0.11 0.41 -18.56
N ARG A 221 -0.72 -0.55 -18.96
CA ARG A 221 -1.37 -0.55 -20.28
C ARG A 221 -2.63 0.31 -20.34
N ASP A 222 -3.19 0.70 -19.19
CA ASP A 222 -4.37 1.56 -19.14
C ASP A 222 -4.01 3.00 -19.55
N ALA A 223 -4.90 3.64 -20.32
CA ALA A 223 -4.68 5.00 -20.81
C ALA A 223 -4.67 6.06 -19.69
N ALA A 224 -5.17 5.71 -18.49
CA ALA A 224 -5.10 6.57 -17.32
C ALA A 224 -3.73 6.58 -16.61
N MET A 225 -2.79 5.72 -17.01
CA MET A 225 -1.46 5.66 -16.38
C MET A 225 -0.58 6.83 -16.82
N THR A 226 0.32 7.27 -15.94
CA THR A 226 1.30 8.32 -16.26
C THR A 226 2.22 7.90 -17.41
N ILE A 227 2.71 6.66 -17.37
CA ILE A 227 3.45 6.02 -18.46
C ILE A 227 2.59 4.90 -19.03
N VAL A 228 2.06 5.13 -20.24
CA VAL A 228 1.22 4.15 -20.95
C VAL A 228 2.11 3.24 -21.79
N VAL A 229 2.25 1.99 -21.38
CA VAL A 229 3.03 0.97 -22.08
C VAL A 229 2.08 0.06 -22.84
N ALA A 230 2.04 0.21 -24.16
CA ALA A 230 1.13 -0.51 -25.06
C ALA A 230 1.60 -1.93 -25.39
N ASP A 231 1.90 -2.73 -24.37
CA ASP A 231 2.38 -4.11 -24.52
C ASP A 231 1.40 -5.11 -23.85
N PRO A 232 1.02 -6.22 -24.51
CA PRO A 232 0.08 -7.19 -23.94
C PRO A 232 0.54 -7.88 -22.65
N GLN A 233 1.85 -7.99 -22.40
CA GLN A 233 2.36 -8.56 -21.15
C GLN A 233 2.30 -7.56 -20.00
N THR A 234 2.08 -6.28 -20.32
CA THR A 234 1.90 -5.22 -19.35
C THR A 234 0.48 -5.23 -18.76
N SER A 235 0.37 -5.38 -17.44
CA SER A 235 -0.89 -5.22 -16.71
C SER A 235 -1.47 -3.80 -16.89
N ARG A 236 -2.79 -3.67 -16.81
CA ARG A 236 -3.48 -2.36 -16.93
C ARG A 236 -2.93 -1.33 -15.94
N PHE A 237 -2.77 -1.75 -14.69
CA PHE A 237 -1.91 -1.12 -13.70
C PHE A 237 -0.76 -2.10 -13.46
N HIS A 238 0.46 -1.78 -13.89
CA HIS A 238 1.59 -2.70 -13.78
C HIS A 238 2.46 -2.39 -12.58
N ALA A 239 2.91 -1.16 -12.48
CA ALA A 239 3.78 -0.72 -11.40
C ALA A 239 3.54 0.76 -11.11
N MET A 240 4.06 1.23 -9.98
CA MET A 240 4.17 2.66 -9.71
C MET A 240 5.52 2.98 -9.11
N ILE A 241 5.94 4.23 -9.25
CA ILE A 241 7.13 4.76 -8.60
C ILE A 241 6.70 5.92 -7.71
N GLU A 242 7.03 5.85 -6.43
CA GLU A 242 6.75 6.90 -5.46
C GLU A 242 8.00 7.25 -4.65
N PHE A 243 8.03 8.45 -4.07
CA PHE A 243 9.07 8.82 -3.13
C PHE A 243 8.61 8.53 -1.70
N ARG A 244 9.33 7.67 -0.97
CA ARG A 244 9.01 7.27 0.40
C ARG A 244 10.29 7.04 1.20
N ALA A 245 10.31 7.52 2.45
CA ALA A 245 11.43 7.36 3.39
C ALA A 245 12.80 7.73 2.77
N GLY A 246 12.86 8.83 2.00
CA GLY A 246 14.10 9.32 1.40
C GLY A 246 14.51 8.63 0.08
N LYS A 247 13.72 7.66 -0.42
CA LYS A 247 14.07 6.83 -1.59
C LYS A 247 12.94 6.84 -2.62
N TYR A 248 13.29 6.61 -3.90
CA TYR A 248 12.29 6.29 -4.92
C TYR A 248 12.03 4.79 -4.89
N MET A 249 10.79 4.41 -4.63
CA MET A 249 10.36 3.02 -4.51
C MET A 249 9.57 2.65 -5.75
N LEU A 250 10.04 1.64 -6.49
CA LEU A 250 9.27 0.95 -7.51
C LEU A 250 8.47 -0.16 -6.86
N ILE A 251 7.15 -0.14 -7.06
CA ILE A 251 6.21 -1.07 -6.45
C ILE A 251 5.52 -1.85 -7.58
N ASP A 252 5.70 -3.17 -7.59
CA ASP A 252 5.02 -4.06 -8.53
C ASP A 252 3.58 -4.34 -8.09
N ARG A 253 2.63 -4.13 -9.01
CA ARG A 253 1.20 -4.45 -8.86
C ARG A 253 0.72 -5.44 -9.92
N SER A 254 1.65 -5.99 -10.70
CA SER A 254 1.34 -6.72 -11.91
C SER A 254 0.97 -8.18 -11.67
N ALA A 255 0.34 -8.80 -12.67
CA ALA A 255 0.13 -10.25 -12.68
C ALA A 255 1.36 -11.02 -13.15
N ASN A 256 2.18 -10.42 -14.02
CA ASN A 256 3.29 -11.10 -14.72
C ASN A 256 4.66 -10.83 -14.09
N GLY A 257 4.74 -9.94 -13.11
CA GLY A 257 5.97 -9.49 -12.48
C GLY A 257 6.63 -8.33 -13.22
N THR A 258 7.42 -7.57 -12.46
CA THR A 258 8.25 -6.46 -12.96
C THR A 258 9.71 -6.86 -12.87
N HIS A 259 10.47 -6.70 -13.95
CA HIS A 259 11.91 -6.95 -13.98
C HIS A 259 12.66 -5.64 -13.92
N VAL A 260 13.70 -5.57 -13.09
CA VAL A 260 14.45 -4.35 -12.82
C VAL A 260 15.94 -4.66 -12.94
N ALA A 261 16.61 -3.99 -13.87
CA ALA A 261 18.05 -4.02 -14.01
C ALA A 261 18.61 -2.69 -13.51
N ILE A 262 19.36 -2.70 -12.41
CA ILE A 262 20.10 -1.55 -11.90
C ILE A 262 21.56 -1.75 -12.30
N ASP A 263 22.21 -0.70 -12.83
CA ASP A 263 23.62 -0.79 -13.22
C ASP A 263 24.50 -1.27 -12.06
N GLY A 264 25.23 -2.36 -12.30
CA GLY A 264 26.12 -2.97 -11.32
C GLY A 264 25.49 -4.03 -10.41
N ASP A 265 24.18 -4.29 -10.54
CA ASP A 265 23.46 -5.33 -9.81
C ASP A 265 22.96 -6.45 -10.74
N ASP A 266 22.63 -7.60 -10.16
CA ASP A 266 21.86 -8.64 -10.85
C ASP A 266 20.42 -8.18 -11.11
N GLU A 267 19.77 -8.71 -12.16
CA GLU A 267 18.37 -8.41 -12.45
C GLU A 267 17.46 -8.86 -11.30
N ILE A 268 16.61 -7.94 -10.83
CA ILE A 268 15.66 -8.14 -9.75
C ILE A 268 14.28 -8.41 -10.35
N ILE A 269 13.62 -9.47 -9.89
CA ILE A 269 12.25 -9.81 -10.29
C ILE A 269 11.31 -9.53 -9.13
N LEU A 270 10.40 -8.58 -9.32
CA LEU A 270 9.37 -8.22 -8.37
C LEU A 270 8.06 -8.94 -8.69
N ARG A 271 7.42 -9.50 -7.66
CA ARG A 271 6.09 -10.11 -7.73
C ARG A 271 5.28 -9.66 -6.52
N ARG A 272 4.48 -8.62 -6.70
CA ARG A 272 3.79 -7.90 -5.61
C ARG A 272 4.75 -7.49 -4.50
N ASP A 273 5.91 -7.01 -4.94
CA ASP A 273 7.03 -6.63 -4.09
C ASP A 273 7.53 -5.25 -4.52
N GLU A 274 8.45 -4.68 -3.75
CA GLU A 274 8.99 -3.36 -4.02
C GLU A 274 10.52 -3.31 -3.93
N VAL A 275 11.11 -2.34 -4.63
CA VAL A 275 12.55 -2.10 -4.59
C VAL A 275 12.86 -0.62 -4.65
N ALA A 276 13.90 -0.21 -3.92
CA ALA A 276 14.44 1.13 -4.03
C ALA A 276 15.23 1.28 -5.34
N LEU A 277 14.80 2.21 -6.19
CA LEU A 277 15.53 2.63 -7.38
C LEU A 277 16.74 3.49 -6.95
N ARG A 278 17.89 3.23 -7.57
CA ARG A 278 19.15 3.93 -7.33
C ARG A 278 19.97 3.97 -8.61
N GLY A 279 20.77 5.02 -8.78
CA GLY A 279 21.61 5.16 -9.97
C GLY A 279 20.79 5.11 -11.25
N HIS A 280 21.34 4.48 -12.27
CA HIS A 280 20.71 4.31 -13.57
C HIS A 280 20.32 2.84 -13.79
N GLY A 281 19.28 2.62 -14.59
CA GLY A 281 18.85 1.28 -14.97
C GLY A 281 17.56 1.26 -15.77
N TRP A 282 16.96 0.07 -15.88
CA TRP A 282 15.75 -0.18 -16.68
C TRP A 282 14.72 -1.03 -15.95
N ILE A 283 13.46 -0.80 -16.30
CA ILE A 283 12.28 -1.52 -15.83
C ILE A 283 11.60 -2.14 -17.04
N THR A 284 11.29 -3.42 -16.96
CA THR A 284 10.60 -4.21 -17.99
C THR A 284 9.42 -4.98 -17.40
N PHE A 285 8.48 -5.35 -18.27
CA PHE A 285 7.12 -5.71 -17.87
C PHE A 285 6.80 -7.15 -18.28
N GLY A 286 6.72 -8.06 -17.31
CA GLY A 286 6.38 -9.47 -17.52
C GLY A 286 7.49 -10.36 -18.12
N GLN A 287 8.65 -9.78 -18.44
CA GLN A 287 9.77 -10.49 -19.08
C GLN A 287 11.09 -9.76 -18.82
N SER A 288 12.19 -10.51 -18.86
CA SER A 288 13.56 -10.04 -18.61
C SER A 288 14.06 -9.06 -19.68
N MET A 289 15.03 -8.22 -19.32
CA MET A 289 15.68 -7.24 -20.20
C MET A 289 16.16 -7.80 -21.54
N ALA A 290 16.60 -9.06 -21.58
CA ALA A 290 17.09 -9.69 -22.82
C ALA A 290 15.99 -9.97 -23.85
N GLY A 291 14.73 -10.06 -23.43
CA GLY A 291 13.59 -10.37 -24.29
C GLY A 291 12.53 -9.27 -24.37
N ALA A 292 12.65 -8.20 -23.59
CA ALA A 292 11.64 -7.16 -23.50
C ALA A 292 11.65 -6.22 -24.70
N GLY A 293 10.49 -6.07 -25.35
CA GLY A 293 10.28 -5.08 -26.41
C GLY A 293 10.04 -3.66 -25.88
N GLU A 294 9.49 -3.54 -24.67
CA GLU A 294 9.19 -2.26 -24.01
C GLU A 294 9.96 -2.15 -22.70
N ARG A 295 10.58 -0.99 -22.46
CA ARG A 295 11.35 -0.71 -21.25
C ARG A 295 11.25 0.76 -20.84
N VAL A 296 11.22 1.01 -19.54
CA VAL A 296 11.34 2.35 -18.95
C VAL A 296 12.72 2.48 -18.35
N GLU A 297 13.47 3.48 -18.79
CA GLU A 297 14.77 3.80 -18.21
C GLU A 297 14.59 4.75 -17.03
N PHE A 298 15.37 4.58 -15.98
CA PHE A 298 15.42 5.50 -14.85
C PHE A 298 16.86 5.97 -14.61
N PHE A 299 17.03 7.24 -14.26
CA PHE A 299 18.34 7.82 -13.93
C PHE A 299 18.20 9.07 -13.06
N PRO A 300 19.19 9.39 -12.22
CA PRO A 300 19.26 10.68 -11.57
C PRO A 300 19.48 11.77 -12.63
N ALA A 301 18.72 12.86 -12.53
CA ALA A 301 18.96 14.08 -13.30
C ALA A 301 20.13 14.89 -12.72
#